data_AF-A0A832FVM6-F1
#
_entry.id   AF-A0A832FVM6-F1
#
_cell.length_a   1.000
_cell.length_b   1.000
_cell.length_c   1.000
_cell.angle_alpha   90.00
_cell.angle_beta   90.00
_cell.angle_gamma   90.00
#
_symmetry.space_group_name_H-M   'P 1'
#
loop_
_entity.id
_entity.type
_entity.pdbx_description
1 polymer ?
#
loop_
_entity_poly.entity_id
_entity_poly.type
_entity_poly.pdbx_seq_one_letter_code
_entity_poly.pdbx_strand_id
1 'polypeptide(L)'
;MGGCGRTWLWRDFYCKPGRSYEEAVKAFSPYRQIRDPYPEGREAAIRIIQYCKAEPGKRRAFLYVNNRFEGNALQTIAHVLNKVCPLQGTGTTSKSTMTESLF
;
A
#
# COMPACT_ATOMS: atom_id res chain seq x y z
N MET A 1 -37.32 -8.23 6.60
CA MET A 1 -36.01 -8.10 7.27
C MET A 1 -34.94 -7.87 6.21
N GLY A 2 -34.00 -6.95 6.43
CA GLY A 2 -32.75 -6.88 5.65
C GLY A 2 -32.43 -5.50 5.08
N GLY A 3 -32.04 -4.56 5.94
CA GLY A 3 -31.47 -3.29 5.48
C GLY A 3 -30.19 -3.56 4.68
N CYS A 4 -30.25 -3.40 3.36
CA CYS A 4 -29.09 -3.42 2.47
C CYS A 4 -28.34 -2.08 2.62
N GLY A 5 -27.79 -1.83 3.81
CA GLY A 5 -26.93 -0.69 4.08
C GLY A 5 -25.51 -1.00 3.63
N ARG A 6 -24.95 -0.19 2.73
CA ARG A 6 -23.53 -0.28 2.37
C ARG A 6 -22.68 -0.17 3.63
N THR A 7 -21.83 -1.16 3.88
CA THR A 7 -20.94 -1.17 5.05
C THR A 7 -19.65 -0.45 4.71
N TRP A 8 -19.28 0.53 5.53
CA TRP A 8 -18.03 1.25 5.42
C TRP A 8 -17.03 0.73 6.44
N LEU A 9 -15.83 0.42 5.98
CA LEU A 9 -14.70 0.02 6.83
C LEU A 9 -13.66 1.13 6.82
N TRP A 10 -13.30 1.60 8.01
CA TRP A 10 -12.27 2.61 8.21
C TRP A 10 -11.14 1.97 9.01
N ARG A 11 -9.90 2.13 8.53
CA ARG A 11 -8.73 1.64 9.25
C ARG A 11 -7.54 2.57 9.04
N ASP A 12 -6.95 2.98 10.15
CA ASP A 12 -5.77 3.84 10.18
C ASP A 12 -4.52 3.03 10.52
N PHE A 13 -3.53 3.11 9.64
CA PHE A 13 -2.18 2.56 9.83
C PHE A 13 -1.27 3.69 10.30
N TYR A 14 -1.34 3.96 11.60
CA TYR A 14 -0.70 5.13 12.21
C TYR A 14 0.75 4.89 12.63
N CYS A 15 0.99 3.88 13.49
CA CYS A 15 2.30 3.53 14.03
C CYS A 15 2.30 2.04 14.44
N LYS A 16 3.48 1.42 14.52
CA LYS A 16 3.60 0.09 15.13
C LYS A 16 3.19 0.15 16.62
N PRO A 17 2.53 -0.88 17.16
CA PRO A 17 2.25 -0.97 18.59
C PRO A 17 3.54 -0.85 19.40
N GLY A 18 3.52 -0.08 20.49
CA GLY A 18 4.67 0.10 21.38
C GLY A 18 5.69 1.17 20.96
N ARG A 19 5.45 1.92 19.87
CA ARG A 19 6.26 3.08 19.49
C ARG A 19 5.47 4.37 19.71
N SER A 20 6.06 5.31 20.44
CA SER A 20 5.49 6.65 20.64
C SER A 20 5.56 7.49 19.36
N TYR A 21 4.80 8.57 19.33
CA TYR A 21 4.79 9.50 18.21
C TYR A 21 6.18 10.13 18.00
N GLU A 22 6.79 10.62 19.07
CA GLU A 22 8.06 11.32 19.07
C GLU A 22 9.20 10.40 18.61
N GLU A 23 9.20 9.14 19.07
CA GLU A 23 10.15 8.13 18.62
C GLU A 23 10.03 7.87 17.12
N ALA A 24 8.80 7.75 16.59
CA ALA A 24 8.58 7.54 15.17
C ALA A 24 9.07 8.73 14.34
N VAL A 25 8.80 9.97 14.77
CA VAL A 25 9.25 11.17 14.06
C VAL A 25 10.77 11.27 14.04
N LYS A 26 11.42 11.07 15.19
CA LYS A 26 12.89 11.05 15.29
C LYS A 26 13.51 9.95 14.44
N ALA A 27 12.93 8.75 14.49
CA ALA A 27 13.45 7.59 13.79
C ALA A 27 13.26 7.67 12.27
N PHE A 28 12.25 8.37 11.76
CA PHE A 28 11.85 8.30 10.35
C PHE A 28 12.01 9.59 9.55
N SER A 29 12.11 10.75 10.20
CA SER A 29 12.40 12.00 9.49
C SER A 29 13.85 12.04 8.98
N PRO A 30 14.13 12.45 7.72
CA PRO A 30 13.18 12.73 6.65
C PRO A 30 12.61 11.43 6.03
N TYR A 31 11.29 11.42 5.76
CA TYR A 31 10.48 10.26 5.29
C TYR A 31 10.78 9.82 3.84
N ARG A 32 12.06 9.73 3.46
CA ARG A 32 12.50 9.48 2.08
C ARG A 32 12.33 8.03 1.65
N GLN A 33 12.42 7.10 2.59
CA GLN A 33 12.37 5.67 2.33
C GLN A 33 11.73 4.93 3.50
N ILE A 34 11.24 3.72 3.25
CA ILE A 34 10.89 2.78 4.31
C ILE A 34 12.15 2.56 5.17
N ARG A 35 12.03 2.81 6.47
CA ARG A 35 13.10 2.58 7.44
C ARG A 35 12.85 1.34 8.29
N ASP A 36 11.58 1.07 8.61
CA ASP A 36 11.20 -0.05 9.46
C ASP A 36 10.00 -0.78 8.85
N PRO A 37 10.25 -1.72 7.91
CA PRO A 37 9.21 -2.53 7.31
C PRO A 37 8.35 -3.25 8.37
N TYR A 38 7.05 -3.33 8.13
CA TYR A 38 6.08 -4.04 8.94
C TYR A 38 5.23 -4.99 8.08
N PRO A 39 5.76 -6.18 7.74
CA PRO A 39 5.09 -7.13 6.87
C PRO A 39 3.67 -7.50 7.35
N GLU A 40 3.50 -7.74 8.65
CA GLU A 40 2.22 -8.13 9.25
C GLU A 40 1.17 -7.02 9.08
N GLY A 41 1.61 -5.76 9.23
CA GLY A 41 0.79 -4.59 9.00
C GLY A 41 0.35 -4.46 7.54
N ARG A 42 1.26 -4.72 6.59
CA ARG A 42 0.94 -4.75 5.16
C ARG A 42 -0.03 -5.88 4.82
N GLU A 43 0.15 -7.06 5.38
CA GLU A 43 -0.76 -8.19 5.20
C GLU A 43 -2.16 -7.88 5.71
N ALA A 44 -2.28 -7.21 6.86
CA ALA A 44 -3.57 -6.76 7.37
C ALA A 44 -4.27 -5.80 6.38
N ALA A 45 -3.54 -4.84 5.81
CA ALA A 45 -4.07 -3.94 4.77
C ALA A 45 -4.53 -4.71 3.52
N ILE A 46 -3.71 -5.66 3.05
CA ILE A 46 -4.01 -6.53 1.92
C ILE A 46 -5.30 -7.32 2.16
N ARG A 47 -5.46 -7.93 3.33
CA ARG A 47 -6.66 -8.70 3.70
C ARG A 47 -7.91 -7.83 3.71
N ILE A 48 -7.84 -6.60 4.23
CA ILE A 48 -8.98 -5.66 4.21
C ILE A 48 -9.40 -5.34 2.77
N ILE A 49 -8.42 -5.06 1.89
CA ILE A 49 -8.72 -4.73 0.49
C ILE A 49 -9.34 -5.94 -0.21
N GLN A 50 -8.77 -7.14 -0.06
CA GLN A 50 -9.30 -8.38 -0.64
C GLN A 50 -10.73 -8.67 -0.15
N TYR A 51 -10.98 -8.52 1.14
CA TYR A 51 -12.29 -8.70 1.74
C TYR A 51 -13.34 -7.75 1.14
N CYS A 52 -12.97 -6.49 0.86
CA CYS A 52 -13.87 -5.53 0.21
C CYS A 52 -14.06 -5.83 -1.28
N LYS A 53 -13.02 -6.30 -1.97
CA LYS A 53 -13.09 -6.70 -3.39
C LYS A 53 -13.96 -7.92 -3.63
N ALA A 54 -14.10 -8.81 -2.64
CA ALA A 54 -14.92 -10.02 -2.75
C ALA A 54 -16.43 -9.73 -2.88
N GLU A 55 -16.91 -8.59 -2.37
CA GLU A 55 -18.32 -8.18 -2.47
C GLU A 55 -18.45 -6.73 -2.97
N PRO A 56 -18.14 -6.49 -4.26
CA PRO A 56 -18.19 -5.16 -4.84
C PRO A 56 -19.61 -4.58 -4.75
N GLY A 57 -19.72 -3.35 -4.25
CA GLY A 57 -21.00 -2.64 -4.09
C GLY A 57 -21.65 -2.76 -2.71
N LYS A 58 -21.35 -3.81 -1.95
CA LYS A 58 -21.83 -3.97 -0.56
C LYS A 58 -20.87 -3.37 0.47
N ARG A 59 -19.57 -3.44 0.19
CA ARG A 59 -18.51 -3.02 1.11
C ARG A 59 -17.59 -2.01 0.45
N ARG A 60 -17.25 -0.97 1.20
CA ARG A 60 -16.23 0.02 0.81
C ARG A 60 -15.28 0.22 1.97
N ALA A 61 -13.99 0.34 1.68
CA ALA A 61 -12.98 0.62 2.69
C ALA A 61 -12.18 1.87 2.36
N PHE A 62 -11.86 2.63 3.40
CA PHE A 62 -10.85 3.69 3.37
C PHE A 62 -9.69 3.26 4.26
N LEU A 63 -8.49 3.23 3.68
CA LEU A 63 -7.25 2.92 4.38
C LEU A 63 -6.39 4.17 4.41
N TYR A 64 -6.09 4.66 5.61
CA TYR A 64 -5.16 5.78 5.80
C TYR A 64 -3.81 5.23 6.25
N VAL A 65 -2.75 5.54 5.51
CA VAL A 65 -1.38 5.12 5.86
C VAL A 65 -0.57 6.35 6.22
N ASN A 66 0.04 6.32 7.40
CA ASN A 66 0.87 7.41 7.88
C ASN A 66 2.36 7.09 7.73
N ASN A 67 3.19 8.12 7.50
CA ASN A 67 4.65 7.95 7.42
C ASN A 67 5.25 7.35 8.70
N ARG A 68 4.61 7.55 9.86
CA ARG A 68 5.03 6.98 11.16
C ARG A 68 4.89 5.47 11.25
N PHE A 69 4.24 4.85 10.28
CA PHE A 69 4.04 3.40 10.26
C PHE A 69 5.34 2.65 9.89
N GLU A 70 5.97 3.03 8.78
CA GLU A 70 7.19 2.37 8.26
C GLU A 70 8.29 3.36 7.83
N GLY A 71 8.04 4.67 7.90
CA GLY A 71 8.94 5.73 7.49
C GLY A 71 8.69 6.32 6.10
N ASN A 72 7.81 5.73 5.28
CA ASN A 72 7.37 6.27 4.00
C ASN A 72 6.02 5.67 3.58
N ALA A 73 4.93 6.43 3.76
CA ALA A 73 3.58 5.97 3.48
C ALA A 73 3.35 5.65 1.99
N LEU A 74 3.93 6.43 1.08
CA LEU A 74 3.75 6.23 -0.36
C LEU A 74 4.33 4.89 -0.81
N GLN A 75 5.54 4.55 -0.35
CA GLN A 75 6.17 3.26 -0.65
C GLN A 75 5.40 2.11 0.00
N THR A 76 4.88 2.28 1.22
CA THR A 76 3.99 1.28 1.86
C THR A 76 2.74 1.02 1.02
N ILE A 77 2.04 2.09 0.60
CA ILE A 77 0.85 1.99 -0.24
C ILE A 77 1.18 1.32 -1.57
N ALA A 78 2.27 1.72 -2.22
CA ALA A 78 2.71 1.11 -3.48
C ALA A 78 2.98 -0.40 -3.32
N HIS A 79 3.60 -0.81 -2.21
CA HIS A 79 3.85 -2.23 -1.93
C HIS A 79 2.56 -3.03 -1.74
N VAL A 80 1.60 -2.49 -0.97
CA VAL A 80 0.28 -3.10 -0.77
C VAL A 80 -0.47 -3.20 -2.09
N LEU A 81 -0.51 -2.12 -2.88
CA LEU A 81 -1.18 -2.10 -4.18
C LEU A 81 -0.57 -3.11 -5.13
N ASN A 82 0.77 -3.16 -5.26
CA ASN A 82 1.44 -4.11 -6.13
C ASN A 82 1.11 -5.58 -5.80
N LYS A 83 0.81 -5.89 -4.53
CA LYS A 83 0.39 -7.24 -4.11
C LYS A 83 -1.08 -7.55 -4.43
N VAL A 84 -1.98 -6.58 -4.34
CA VAL A 84 -3.45 -6.80 -4.52
C VAL A 84 -3.94 -6.53 -5.94
N CYS A 85 -3.21 -5.68 -6.65
CA CYS A 85 -3.45 -5.28 -8.00
C CYS A 85 -2.08 -4.93 -8.59
N PRO A 86 -1.34 -5.92 -9.12
CA PRO A 86 -0.07 -5.65 -9.79
C PRO A 86 -0.31 -4.51 -10.77
N LEU A 87 0.41 -3.41 -10.59
CA LEU A 87 0.35 -2.31 -11.55
C LEU A 87 0.88 -2.91 -12.85
N GLN A 88 -0.01 -3.14 -13.81
CA GLN A 88 0.40 -3.53 -15.15
C GLN A 88 1.33 -2.41 -15.62
N GLY A 89 2.60 -2.74 -15.80
CA GLY A 89 3.66 -1.76 -15.97
C GLY A 89 3.29 -0.76 -17.06
N THR A 90 3.45 0.52 -16.77
CA THR A 90 3.70 1.49 -17.84
C THR A 90 4.87 0.94 -18.64
N GLY A 91 4.62 0.54 -19.88
CA GLY A 91 5.57 -0.16 -20.73
C GLY A 91 6.95 0.48 -20.66
N THR A 92 7.89 -0.20 -20.01
CA THR A 92 9.30 0.05 -20.27
C THR A 92 9.54 -0.59 -21.62
N THR A 93 9.49 0.23 -22.67
CA THR A 93 9.88 -0.17 -24.02
C THR A 93 11.28 -0.77 -23.94
N SER A 94 11.35 -2.10 -23.98
CA SER A 94 12.56 -2.82 -24.34
C SER A 94 13.06 -2.16 -25.63
N LYS A 95 14.22 -1.49 -25.57
CA LYS A 95 14.93 -1.11 -26.78
C LYS A 95 15.35 -2.42 -27.43
N SER A 96 14.57 -2.87 -28.41
CA SER A 96 15.00 -3.87 -29.36
C SER A 96 16.27 -3.37 -30.03
N THR A 97 17.38 -4.04 -29.77
CA THR A 97 18.63 -3.90 -30.50
C THR A 97 18.34 -4.15 -31.98
N MET A 98 18.27 -3.09 -32.79
CA MET A 98 18.33 -3.22 -34.24
C MET A 98 19.76 -3.66 -34.57
N THR A 99 19.87 -4.86 -35.14
CA THR A 99 21.06 -5.34 -35.84
C THR A 99 21.38 -4.36 -36.97
N GLU A 100 22.51 -3.68 -36.82
CA GLU A 100 23.16 -2.89 -37.85
C GLU A 100 23.66 -3.85 -38.93
N SER A 101 22.97 -3.87 -40.08
CA SER A 101 23.43 -4.52 -41.30
C SER A 101 23.57 -3.45 -42.36
N LEU A 102 24.80 -2.97 -42.54
CA LEU A 102 25.31 -2.23 -43.68
C LEU A 102 26.82 -2.13 -43.51
N PHE A 103 27.53 -3.15 -43.99
CA PHE A 103 28.78 -3.11 -44.77
C PHE A 103 29.16 -4.54 -45.14
#